data_AF-A0A3C0NBN9-F1
#
_entry.id   AF-A0A3C0NBN9-F1
#
_cell.length_a   1.000
_cell.length_b   1.000
_cell.length_c   1.000
_cell.angle_alpha   90.00
_cell.angle_beta   90.00
_cell.angle_gamma   90.00
#
_symmetry.space_group_name_H-M   'P 1'
#
loop_
_entity.id
_entity.type
_entity.pdbx_description
1 polymer ?
#
loop_
_entity_poly.entity_id
_entity_poly.type
_entity_poly.pdbx_seq_one_letter_code
_entity_poly.pdbx_strand_id
1 'polypeptide(L)'
;MAQYRLWTPVANAFDAYRRRLISEPTAFYEHTWRLIHIQESLVVTLGSALVTRLLHFWEGEPSSVDDLNKLRKMVIDCLSRGSIGGWIDILSRFGRLNSDKQPLCPFVASVKEYLEEIPTTNLNNSAKKKQRALLAFLPTWQSIAPVSSTYEDDELSRLGRFYAINSLRNKIAHVPISGDTFRKLHAGLRREVLLLLTPSTEWQAEPPTANPMITKWHPPLRGQIANKRSYVTGSGEYGQVVGISDDKTYWEWQKTSNETSERWLASPFVYIDNDIKISLLFRLEGLSGEINEDIDGEYHRFAAEVEPVREELISQAIIKSWMPAENLSSTIEPLDNANGSEVITETVEVAEEPQINPAELEPYQLRSKAEEAYKRRNYPQAVIFFDQLEKLSEQQYTDVARLHHGAALWRKANRYLLTKEEKIKEFERAIDLLEVASQHRDILYADEARYERSKALYHLSLIRGDRKLFEQALKDAEMAAKSSYKTDHNSWVQFLLKKRDEEGIESTISGGNLNQNAWDVLEAITGTIDAASDWSSQHDYDLYGTPKHQPDS
;
A
#
# COMPACT_ATOMS: atom_id res chain seq x y z
N MET A 1 -19.44 20.59 -1.16
CA MET A 1 -18.43 20.90 -2.20
C MET A 1 -17.42 19.77 -2.19
N ALA A 2 -17.27 19.02 -3.29
CA ALA A 2 -16.25 17.97 -3.36
C ALA A 2 -14.86 18.62 -3.33
N GLN A 3 -14.16 18.47 -2.21
CA GLN A 3 -12.82 19.00 -2.02
C GLN A 3 -11.88 18.09 -2.82
N TYR A 4 -11.11 18.64 -3.76
CA TYR A 4 -10.23 17.84 -4.62
C TYR A 4 -9.14 17.16 -3.80
N ARG A 5 -9.13 15.82 -3.83
CA ARG A 5 -8.23 15.01 -3.00
C ARG A 5 -7.17 14.36 -3.84
N LEU A 6 -5.98 14.22 -3.26
CA LEU A 6 -4.92 13.41 -3.83
C LEU A 6 -5.41 11.97 -4.03
N TRP A 7 -4.86 11.32 -5.04
CA TRP A 7 -4.93 9.87 -5.16
C TRP A 7 -4.53 9.19 -3.84
N THR A 8 -5.34 8.23 -3.41
CA THR A 8 -5.22 7.59 -2.10
C THR A 8 -3.82 7.07 -1.76
N PRO A 9 -3.07 6.39 -2.66
CA PRO A 9 -1.71 5.93 -2.34
C PRO A 9 -0.77 7.07 -1.96
N VAL A 10 -0.80 8.18 -2.73
CA VAL A 10 0.08 9.34 -2.53
C VAL A 10 -0.27 10.06 -1.23
N ALA A 11 -1.56 10.24 -0.98
CA ALA A 11 -2.02 10.91 0.22
C ALA A 11 -1.72 10.10 1.49
N ASN A 12 -1.93 8.79 1.45
CA ASN A 12 -1.63 7.94 2.59
C ASN A 12 -0.12 7.89 2.89
N ALA A 13 0.74 7.89 1.86
CA ALA A 13 2.19 8.00 2.04
C ALA A 13 2.57 9.35 2.71
N PHE A 14 1.92 10.42 2.28
CA PHE A 14 2.12 11.77 2.85
C PHE A 14 1.67 11.85 4.30
N ASP A 15 0.52 11.28 4.64
CA ASP A 15 0.01 11.24 6.01
C ASP A 15 0.88 10.38 6.93
N ALA A 16 1.37 9.23 6.45
CA ALA A 16 2.29 8.38 7.20
C ALA A 16 3.60 9.13 7.55
N TYR A 17 4.18 9.85 6.56
CA TYR A 17 5.31 10.75 6.80
C TYR A 17 5.01 11.80 7.88
N ARG A 18 3.85 12.45 7.81
CA ARG A 18 3.48 13.51 8.77
C ARG A 18 3.29 12.97 10.19
N ARG A 19 2.59 11.85 10.34
CA ARG A 19 2.40 11.20 11.64
C ARG A 19 3.74 10.88 12.27
N ARG A 20 4.66 10.34 11.49
CA ARG A 20 6.00 10.00 11.96
C ARG A 20 6.86 11.20 12.33
N LEU A 21 6.74 12.28 11.56
CA LEU A 21 7.41 13.54 11.86
C LEU A 21 6.93 14.15 13.18
N ILE A 22 5.66 13.97 13.52
CA ILE A 22 5.07 14.43 14.79
C ILE A 22 5.49 13.52 15.95
N SER A 23 5.43 12.19 15.78
CA SER A 23 5.74 11.25 16.85
C SER A 23 7.23 11.17 17.17
N GLU A 24 8.10 11.24 16.17
CA GLU A 24 9.55 11.19 16.35
C GLU A 24 10.28 12.27 15.51
N PRO A 25 10.32 13.53 15.96
CA PRO A 25 10.85 14.66 15.18
C PRO A 25 12.34 14.57 14.83
N THR A 26 13.12 13.74 15.53
CA THR A 26 14.58 13.59 15.35
C THR A 26 14.97 12.42 14.45
N ALA A 27 14.01 11.59 14.01
CA ALA A 27 14.26 10.41 13.18
C ALA A 27 14.51 10.77 11.69
N PHE A 28 15.46 11.67 11.42
CA PHE A 28 15.72 12.23 10.08
C PHE A 28 16.04 11.18 9.02
N TYR A 29 16.66 10.06 9.40
CA TYR A 29 16.88 8.92 8.51
C TYR A 29 15.55 8.37 7.97
N GLU A 30 14.65 8.02 8.88
CA GLU A 30 13.32 7.48 8.54
C GLU A 30 12.49 8.51 7.77
N HIS A 31 12.50 9.78 8.21
CA HIS A 31 11.78 10.85 7.52
C HIS A 31 12.26 11.05 6.09
N THR A 32 13.56 10.91 5.83
CA THR A 32 14.15 10.99 4.49
C THR A 32 13.62 9.87 3.60
N TRP A 33 13.61 8.63 4.11
CA TRP A 33 13.06 7.49 3.39
C TRP A 33 11.55 7.61 3.13
N ARG A 34 10.79 8.13 4.09
CA ARG A 34 9.35 8.39 3.89
C ARG A 34 9.08 9.47 2.84
N LEU A 35 9.94 10.49 2.71
CA LEU A 35 9.87 11.45 1.61
C LEU A 35 10.13 10.79 0.25
N ILE A 36 11.08 9.87 0.20
CA ILE A 36 11.33 9.04 -1.00
C ILE A 36 10.11 8.18 -1.31
N HIS A 37 9.48 7.53 -0.32
CA HIS A 37 8.27 6.74 -0.51
C HIS A 37 7.09 7.55 -1.06
N ILE A 38 6.93 8.82 -0.65
CA ILE A 38 5.93 9.70 -1.25
C ILE A 38 6.20 9.89 -2.75
N GLN A 39 7.47 10.07 -3.15
CA GLN A 39 7.85 10.18 -4.55
C GLN A 39 7.65 8.86 -5.31
N GLU A 40 8.00 7.73 -4.71
CA GLU A 40 7.78 6.40 -5.30
C GLU A 40 6.27 6.15 -5.51
N SER A 41 5.46 6.47 -4.49
CA SER A 41 3.99 6.39 -4.57
C SER A 41 3.43 7.25 -5.69
N LEU A 42 3.93 8.48 -5.82
CA LEU A 42 3.56 9.41 -6.89
C LEU A 42 3.88 8.83 -8.27
N VAL A 43 5.10 8.31 -8.44
CA VAL A 43 5.56 7.73 -9.71
C VAL A 43 4.73 6.51 -10.10
N VAL A 44 4.55 5.56 -9.19
CA VAL A 44 3.81 4.32 -9.48
C VAL A 44 2.34 4.61 -9.70
N THR A 45 1.73 5.52 -8.91
CA THR A 45 0.33 5.91 -9.10
C THR A 45 0.11 6.52 -10.49
N LEU A 46 0.94 7.50 -10.89
CA LEU A 46 0.83 8.12 -12.22
C LEU A 46 1.12 7.13 -13.34
N GLY A 47 2.15 6.30 -13.18
CA GLY A 47 2.54 5.29 -14.16
C GLY A 47 1.42 4.28 -14.41
N SER A 48 0.88 3.70 -13.34
CA SER A 48 -0.24 2.75 -13.40
C SER A 48 -1.50 3.39 -13.99
N ALA A 49 -1.84 4.61 -13.59
CA ALA A 49 -2.98 5.34 -14.12
C ALA A 49 -2.84 5.63 -15.63
N LEU A 50 -1.66 6.05 -16.09
CA LEU A 50 -1.38 6.29 -17.51
C LEU A 50 -1.38 5.02 -18.36
N VAL A 51 -0.70 3.98 -17.88
CA VAL A 51 -0.62 2.67 -18.56
C VAL A 51 -2.02 2.12 -18.77
N THR A 52 -2.82 2.04 -17.70
CA THR A 52 -4.19 1.55 -17.79
C THR A 52 -5.08 2.42 -18.68
N ARG A 53 -4.91 3.75 -18.65
CA ARG A 53 -5.68 4.66 -19.53
C ARG A 53 -5.40 4.41 -21.00
N LEU A 54 -4.13 4.27 -21.39
CA LEU A 54 -3.77 4.02 -22.79
C LEU A 54 -4.10 2.59 -23.22
N LEU A 55 -3.87 1.58 -22.39
CA LEU A 55 -4.29 0.21 -22.72
C LEU A 55 -5.80 0.12 -22.94
N HIS A 56 -6.59 0.85 -22.17
CA HIS A 56 -8.03 0.96 -22.38
C HIS A 56 -8.40 1.72 -23.66
N PHE A 57 -7.70 2.81 -23.98
CA PHE A 57 -7.96 3.57 -25.21
C PHE A 57 -7.57 2.80 -26.47
N TRP A 58 -6.51 2.01 -26.39
CA TRP A 58 -6.01 1.15 -27.45
C TRP A 58 -6.61 -0.26 -27.41
N GLU A 59 -7.65 -0.47 -26.62
CA GLU A 59 -8.38 -1.73 -26.54
C GLU A 59 -9.06 -2.00 -27.89
N GLY A 60 -8.68 -3.10 -28.55
CA GLY A 60 -9.18 -3.45 -29.88
C GLY A 60 -8.36 -2.89 -31.05
N GLU A 61 -7.31 -2.09 -30.80
CA GLU A 61 -6.34 -1.77 -31.85
C GLU A 61 -5.48 -3.01 -32.18
N PRO A 62 -5.07 -3.20 -33.45
CA PRO A 62 -4.26 -4.35 -33.83
C PRO A 62 -2.97 -4.41 -33.01
N SER A 63 -2.61 -5.60 -32.55
CA SER A 63 -1.33 -5.88 -31.90
C SER A 63 -0.11 -5.64 -32.80
N SER A 64 -0.27 -5.12 -34.02
CA SER A 64 0.79 -4.71 -34.93
C SER A 64 1.13 -3.21 -34.85
N VAL A 65 0.39 -2.43 -34.04
CA VAL A 65 0.75 -1.02 -33.77
C VAL A 65 2.04 -1.01 -32.94
N ASP A 66 3.14 -0.66 -33.59
CA ASP A 66 4.50 -0.63 -33.02
C ASP A 66 4.57 0.13 -31.67
N ASP A 67 3.84 1.24 -31.56
CA ASP A 67 3.74 2.00 -30.31
C ASP A 67 3.03 1.23 -29.18
N LEU A 68 1.93 0.53 -29.46
CA LEU A 68 1.22 -0.26 -28.45
C LEU A 68 2.08 -1.44 -27.97
N ASN A 69 2.77 -2.14 -28.87
CA ASN A 69 3.69 -3.22 -28.50
C ASN A 69 4.89 -2.73 -27.70
N LYS A 70 5.47 -1.58 -28.05
CA LYS A 70 6.50 -0.93 -27.23
C LYS A 70 5.99 -0.63 -25.83
N LEU A 71 4.70 -0.29 -25.66
CA LEU A 71 4.13 0.00 -24.33
C LEU A 71 4.02 -1.26 -23.52
N ARG A 72 3.41 -2.28 -24.11
CA ARG A 72 3.27 -3.61 -23.52
C ARG A 72 4.62 -4.15 -23.07
N LYS A 73 5.64 -4.09 -23.92
CA LYS A 73 7.01 -4.52 -23.58
C LYS A 73 7.59 -3.75 -22.39
N MET A 74 7.51 -2.42 -22.40
CA MET A 74 7.99 -1.60 -21.27
C MET A 74 7.27 -1.91 -19.96
N VAL A 75 5.96 -2.14 -20.01
CA VAL A 75 5.14 -2.49 -18.84
C VAL A 75 5.57 -3.85 -18.28
N ILE A 76 5.73 -4.87 -19.14
CA ILE A 76 6.18 -6.20 -18.74
C ILE A 76 7.62 -6.15 -18.19
N ASP A 77 8.53 -5.43 -18.84
CA ASP A 77 9.91 -5.25 -18.36
C ASP A 77 9.95 -4.51 -17.01
N CYS A 78 9.05 -3.54 -16.80
CA CYS A 78 8.92 -2.83 -15.54
C CYS A 78 8.39 -3.73 -14.43
N LEU A 79 7.31 -4.48 -14.69
CA LEU A 79 6.65 -5.35 -13.71
C LEU A 79 7.48 -6.61 -13.41
N SER A 80 8.26 -7.14 -14.35
CA SER A 80 9.16 -8.28 -14.05
C SER A 80 10.25 -7.91 -13.05
N ARG A 81 10.75 -6.67 -13.12
CA ARG A 81 11.82 -6.17 -12.25
C ARG A 81 11.32 -5.50 -10.96
N GLY A 82 10.10 -4.97 -10.96
CA GLY A 82 9.56 -4.19 -9.85
C GLY A 82 10.45 -3.00 -9.48
N SER A 83 10.92 -2.23 -10.45
CA SER A 83 11.86 -1.12 -10.17
C SER A 83 11.22 0.25 -10.35
N ILE A 84 11.49 1.19 -9.44
CA ILE A 84 11.07 2.59 -9.58
C ILE A 84 11.65 3.22 -10.84
N GLY A 85 12.88 2.87 -11.23
CA GLY A 85 13.48 3.28 -12.49
C GLY A 85 12.61 2.91 -13.71
N GLY A 86 12.12 1.67 -13.76
CA GLY A 86 11.21 1.21 -14.82
C GLY A 86 9.91 2.02 -14.87
N TRP A 87 9.33 2.36 -13.72
CA TRP A 87 8.15 3.22 -13.66
C TRP A 87 8.43 4.65 -14.13
N ILE A 88 9.60 5.20 -13.84
CA ILE A 88 10.00 6.52 -14.35
C ILE A 88 10.24 6.45 -15.87
N ASP A 89 10.80 5.37 -16.39
CA ASP A 89 10.99 5.16 -17.83
C ASP A 89 9.65 5.06 -18.57
N ILE A 90 8.67 4.39 -17.96
CA ILE A 90 7.28 4.40 -18.39
C ILE A 90 6.78 5.86 -18.48
N LEU A 91 6.86 6.65 -17.40
CA LEU A 91 6.46 8.07 -17.40
C LEU A 91 7.19 8.91 -18.46
N SER A 92 8.49 8.68 -18.63
CA SER A 92 9.35 9.38 -19.58
C SER A 92 8.87 9.21 -21.02
N ARG A 93 8.39 8.01 -21.36
CA ARG A 93 7.78 7.77 -22.66
C ARG A 93 6.54 8.62 -22.88
N PHE A 94 5.67 8.74 -21.88
CA PHE A 94 4.45 9.56 -22.01
C PHE A 94 4.77 11.05 -22.17
N GLY A 95 5.82 11.53 -21.50
CA GLY A 95 6.35 12.88 -21.73
C GLY A 95 6.71 13.12 -23.19
N ARG A 96 7.19 12.11 -23.92
CA ARG A 96 7.65 12.22 -25.31
C ARG A 96 6.57 11.93 -26.37
N LEU A 97 5.32 11.68 -25.98
CA LEU A 97 4.25 11.41 -26.94
C LEU A 97 3.99 12.64 -27.83
N ASN A 98 4.05 12.47 -29.15
CA ASN A 98 3.74 13.52 -30.11
C ASN A 98 2.23 13.77 -30.15
N SER A 99 1.80 14.95 -29.69
CA SER A 99 0.41 15.42 -29.72
C SER A 99 -0.18 15.46 -31.13
N ASP A 100 0.67 15.59 -32.15
CA ASP A 100 0.26 15.81 -33.52
C ASP A 100 -0.16 14.52 -34.24
N LYS A 101 0.18 13.35 -33.67
CA LYS A 101 -0.13 12.05 -34.28
C LYS A 101 -1.44 11.44 -33.79
N GLN A 102 -1.90 11.76 -32.57
CA GLN A 102 -3.14 11.24 -31.99
C GLN A 102 -3.71 12.22 -30.96
N PRO A 103 -5.05 12.39 -30.90
CA PRO A 103 -5.67 13.20 -29.85
C PRO A 103 -5.47 12.52 -28.49
N LEU A 104 -4.64 13.13 -27.63
CA LEU A 104 -4.45 12.69 -26.25
C LEU A 104 -5.74 12.94 -25.46
N CYS A 105 -6.21 11.96 -24.68
CA CYS A 105 -7.32 12.20 -23.75
C CYS A 105 -6.92 13.24 -22.68
N PRO A 106 -7.89 13.97 -22.09
CA PRO A 106 -7.62 15.06 -21.15
C PRO A 106 -6.70 14.68 -19.98
N PHE A 107 -6.88 13.50 -19.38
CA PHE A 107 -5.97 13.00 -18.34
C PHE A 107 -4.52 12.88 -18.83
N VAL A 108 -4.29 12.21 -19.96
CA VAL A 108 -2.92 12.00 -20.50
C VAL A 108 -2.26 13.34 -20.85
N ALA A 109 -3.02 14.26 -21.45
CA ALA A 109 -2.54 15.62 -21.72
C ALA A 109 -2.14 16.36 -20.42
N SER A 110 -2.96 16.24 -19.37
CA SER A 110 -2.67 16.86 -18.07
C SER A 110 -1.43 16.28 -17.39
N VAL A 111 -1.17 14.97 -17.54
CA VAL A 111 0.05 14.35 -16.99
C VAL A 111 1.28 14.77 -17.81
N LYS A 112 1.17 14.82 -19.14
CA LYS A 112 2.26 15.29 -20.01
C LYS A 112 2.70 16.71 -19.63
N GLU A 113 1.76 17.64 -19.55
CA GLU A 113 2.02 19.03 -19.14
C GLU A 113 2.74 19.09 -17.79
N TYR A 114 2.27 18.30 -16.81
CA TYR A 114 2.88 18.23 -15.48
C TYR A 114 4.31 17.68 -15.49
N LEU A 115 4.59 16.63 -16.28
CA LEU A 115 5.92 16.01 -16.36
C LEU A 115 6.95 16.92 -17.04
N GLU A 116 6.53 17.65 -18.08
CA GLU A 116 7.37 18.56 -18.87
C GLU A 116 7.58 19.93 -18.20
N GLU A 117 6.64 20.37 -17.34
CA GLU A 117 6.72 21.66 -16.67
C GLU A 117 8.01 21.78 -15.82
N ILE A 118 8.76 22.86 -16.05
CA ILE A 118 9.93 23.26 -15.26
C ILE A 118 9.42 24.05 -14.05
N PRO A 119 9.58 23.53 -12.82
CA PRO A 119 9.09 24.22 -11.63
C PRO A 119 9.77 25.57 -11.41
N THR A 120 9.01 26.54 -10.89
CA THR A 120 9.50 27.89 -10.58
C THR A 120 9.35 28.20 -9.10
N THR A 121 10.20 29.07 -8.57
CA THR A 121 10.16 29.59 -7.20
C THR A 121 9.96 31.10 -7.21
N ASN A 122 9.17 31.59 -6.25
CA ASN A 122 9.05 33.01 -5.96
C ASN A 122 10.02 33.32 -4.81
N LEU A 123 11.22 33.79 -5.14
CA LEU A 123 12.24 34.09 -4.13
C LEU A 123 11.98 35.40 -3.35
N ASN A 124 11.01 36.23 -3.74
CA ASN A 124 10.56 37.39 -2.97
C ASN A 124 9.16 37.84 -3.43
N ASN A 125 8.25 38.14 -2.48
CA ASN A 125 6.88 38.63 -2.73
C ASN A 125 6.82 39.97 -3.51
N SER A 126 7.95 40.60 -3.82
CA SER A 126 8.01 41.85 -4.59
C SER A 126 8.54 41.70 -6.03
N ALA A 127 9.06 40.54 -6.43
CA ALA A 127 9.65 40.35 -7.75
C ALA A 127 8.65 39.71 -8.73
N LYS A 128 8.21 40.46 -9.74
CA LYS A 128 7.36 39.98 -10.85
C LYS A 128 8.01 38.90 -11.74
N LYS A 129 9.21 38.42 -11.41
CA LYS A 129 9.98 37.47 -12.24
C LYS A 129 10.07 36.13 -11.50
N LYS A 130 9.33 35.13 -11.98
CA LYS A 130 9.45 33.74 -11.54
C LYS A 130 10.87 33.25 -11.89
N GLN A 131 11.63 32.81 -10.90
CA GLN A 131 12.94 32.19 -11.12
C GLN A 131 12.75 30.68 -11.20
N ARG A 132 13.48 30.00 -12.10
CA ARG A 132 13.43 28.53 -12.16
C ARG A 132 14.00 27.93 -10.88
N ALA A 133 13.40 26.83 -10.43
CA ALA A 133 13.80 26.19 -9.18
C ALA A 133 15.04 25.32 -9.41
N LEU A 134 16.11 25.51 -8.65
CA LEU A 134 17.19 24.52 -8.59
C LEU A 134 16.75 23.31 -7.74
N LEU A 135 17.41 22.16 -7.90
CA LEU A 135 17.22 21.00 -7.03
C LEU A 135 17.63 21.34 -5.59
N ALA A 136 16.67 21.38 -4.67
CA ALA A 136 16.89 21.86 -3.31
C ALA A 136 17.83 20.98 -2.48
N PHE A 137 17.93 19.69 -2.78
CA PHE A 137 18.85 18.76 -2.10
C PHE A 137 20.21 18.61 -2.79
N LEU A 138 20.43 19.24 -3.95
CA LEU A 138 21.65 19.05 -4.75
C LEU A 138 22.94 19.38 -3.98
N PRO A 139 23.06 20.49 -3.23
CA PRO A 139 24.29 20.77 -2.48
C PRO A 139 24.61 19.70 -1.44
N THR A 140 23.58 19.16 -0.78
CA THR A 140 23.74 18.06 0.18
C THR A 140 24.13 16.77 -0.54
N TRP A 141 23.52 16.47 -1.69
CA TRP A 141 23.87 15.29 -2.48
C TRP A 141 25.31 15.32 -2.99
N GLN A 142 25.79 16.46 -3.48
CA GLN A 142 27.19 16.64 -3.91
C GLN A 142 28.20 16.38 -2.78
N SER A 143 27.81 16.60 -1.52
CA SER A 143 28.65 16.26 -0.36
C SER A 143 28.69 14.76 -0.02
N ILE A 144 27.73 13.98 -0.53
CA ILE A 144 27.61 12.54 -0.29
C ILE A 144 28.33 11.76 -1.41
N ALA A 145 28.10 12.13 -2.67
CA ALA A 145 28.59 11.39 -3.82
C ALA A 145 28.70 12.30 -5.06
N PRO A 146 29.50 11.91 -6.08
CA PRO A 146 29.52 12.57 -7.37
C PRO A 146 28.13 12.61 -8.01
N VAL A 147 27.76 13.77 -8.56
CA VAL A 147 26.46 14.01 -9.22
C VAL A 147 26.70 14.30 -10.71
N SER A 148 25.81 13.81 -11.56
CA SER A 148 25.83 14.14 -13.00
C SER A 148 25.57 15.62 -13.22
N SER A 149 26.32 16.25 -14.13
CA SER A 149 26.15 17.66 -14.50
C SER A 149 24.74 17.98 -15.02
N THR A 150 24.00 16.97 -15.50
CA THR A 150 22.59 17.10 -15.92
C THR A 150 21.67 17.59 -14.81
N TYR A 151 22.01 17.37 -13.54
CA TYR A 151 21.20 17.79 -12.39
C TYR A 151 21.56 19.18 -11.86
N GLU A 152 22.62 19.79 -12.40
CA GLU A 152 23.06 21.13 -12.04
C GLU A 152 22.32 22.22 -12.84
N ASP A 153 21.55 21.82 -13.85
CA ASP A 153 20.76 22.69 -14.72
C ASP A 153 19.54 23.28 -13.99
N ASP A 154 19.24 24.55 -14.24
CA ASP A 154 18.04 25.24 -13.76
C ASP A 154 16.78 24.90 -14.59
N GLU A 155 16.95 24.19 -15.72
CA GLU A 155 15.87 23.76 -16.61
C GLU A 155 15.28 22.38 -16.28
N LEU A 156 15.53 21.84 -15.08
CA LEU A 156 15.08 20.49 -14.74
C LEU A 156 13.56 20.40 -14.58
N SER A 157 12.92 19.69 -15.53
CA SER A 157 11.49 19.33 -15.50
C SER A 157 11.15 18.42 -14.32
N ARG A 158 9.85 18.24 -14.02
CA ARG A 158 9.42 17.30 -12.97
C ARG A 158 9.86 15.86 -13.25
N LEU A 159 9.85 15.43 -14.52
CA LEU A 159 10.40 14.14 -14.91
C LEU A 159 11.89 14.03 -14.58
N GLY A 160 12.68 15.07 -14.89
CA GLY A 160 14.10 15.12 -14.52
C GLY A 160 14.31 15.03 -12.99
N ARG A 161 13.43 15.65 -12.21
CA ARG A 161 13.43 15.56 -10.73
C ARG A 161 13.10 14.17 -10.21
N PHE A 162 12.19 13.43 -10.86
CA PHE A 162 11.94 12.02 -10.52
C PHE A 162 13.20 11.17 -10.68
N TYR A 163 13.92 11.33 -11.81
CA TYR A 163 15.22 10.66 -12.00
C TYR A 163 16.27 11.09 -10.97
N ALA A 164 16.30 12.37 -10.59
CA ALA A 164 17.22 12.87 -9.58
C ALA A 164 16.95 12.25 -8.19
N ILE A 165 15.69 12.19 -7.75
CA ILE A 165 15.31 11.58 -6.47
C ILE A 165 15.59 10.07 -6.46
N ASN A 166 15.25 9.35 -7.54
CA ASN A 166 15.54 7.92 -7.65
C ASN A 166 17.06 7.64 -7.67
N SER A 167 17.84 8.51 -8.31
CA SER A 167 19.30 8.41 -8.32
C SER A 167 19.88 8.66 -6.93
N LEU A 168 19.41 9.68 -6.21
CA LEU A 168 19.76 9.92 -4.81
C LEU A 168 19.41 8.71 -3.95
N ARG A 169 18.17 8.18 -4.06
CA ARG A 169 17.69 6.99 -3.35
C ARG A 169 18.66 5.81 -3.49
N ASN A 170 19.08 5.51 -4.71
CA ASN A 170 20.03 4.42 -4.97
C ASN A 170 21.42 4.70 -4.38
N LYS A 171 21.87 5.96 -4.32
CA LYS A 171 23.16 6.30 -3.71
C LYS A 171 23.12 6.18 -2.19
N ILE A 172 22.10 6.74 -1.54
CA ILE A 172 22.01 6.73 -0.07
C ILE A 172 21.73 5.34 0.50
N ALA A 173 21.20 4.41 -0.30
CA ALA A 173 21.02 3.01 0.08
C ALA A 173 22.34 2.25 0.32
N HIS A 174 23.46 2.75 -0.23
CA HIS A 174 24.74 2.03 -0.25
C HIS A 174 25.88 2.81 0.40
N VAL A 175 25.61 4.01 0.92
CA VAL A 175 26.63 4.90 1.47
C VAL A 175 26.31 5.22 2.93
N PRO A 176 27.26 5.05 3.87
CA PRO A 176 27.08 5.50 5.24
C PRO A 176 27.08 7.03 5.28
N ILE A 177 26.03 7.62 5.85
CA ILE A 177 25.81 9.06 5.84
C ILE A 177 25.59 9.55 7.29
N SER A 178 26.18 10.68 7.64
CA SER A 178 26.04 11.27 8.97
C SER A 178 24.62 11.79 9.25
N GLY A 179 24.22 11.83 10.53
CA GLY A 179 22.92 12.36 10.94
C GLY A 179 22.68 13.82 10.52
N ASP A 180 23.72 14.67 10.56
CA ASP A 180 23.62 16.06 10.11
C ASP A 180 23.40 16.17 8.59
N THR A 181 24.02 15.27 7.82
CA THR A 181 23.77 15.18 6.39
C THR A 181 22.33 14.74 6.12
N PHE A 182 21.79 13.76 6.86
CA PHE A 182 20.37 13.37 6.76
C PHE A 182 19.41 14.51 7.10
N ARG A 183 19.72 15.33 8.11
CA ARG A 183 18.90 16.52 8.44
C ARG A 183 18.84 17.50 7.28
N LYS A 184 19.97 17.81 6.65
CA LYS A 184 20.04 18.70 5.47
C LYS A 184 19.34 18.07 4.27
N LEU A 185 19.48 16.76 4.09
CA LEU A 185 18.89 16.01 3.01
C LEU A 185 17.36 15.97 3.13
N HIS A 186 16.85 15.71 4.33
CA HIS A 186 15.43 15.77 4.67
C HIS A 186 14.82 17.14 4.33
N ALA A 187 15.45 18.24 4.73
CA ALA A 187 14.97 19.58 4.43
C ALA A 187 14.89 19.85 2.92
N GLY A 188 15.94 19.47 2.17
CA GLY A 188 15.98 19.60 0.71
C GLY A 188 14.95 18.72 0.01
N LEU A 189 14.85 17.45 0.38
CA LEU A 189 13.88 16.50 -0.19
C LEU A 189 12.45 16.89 0.12
N ARG A 190 12.15 17.38 1.33
CA ARG A 190 10.81 17.85 1.68
C ARG A 190 10.38 18.97 0.74
N ARG A 191 11.29 19.91 0.46
CA ARG A 191 11.04 21.00 -0.49
C ARG A 191 10.78 20.46 -1.89
N GLU A 192 11.54 19.49 -2.36
CA GLU A 192 11.29 18.89 -3.67
C GLU A 192 9.97 18.11 -3.73
N VAL A 193 9.66 17.28 -2.75
CA VAL A 193 8.41 16.50 -2.72
C VAL A 193 7.18 17.42 -2.75
N LEU A 194 7.17 18.48 -1.94
CA LEU A 194 6.05 19.41 -1.91
C LEU A 194 5.91 20.24 -3.21
N LEU A 195 7.03 20.52 -3.89
CA LEU A 195 7.05 21.12 -5.23
C LEU A 195 6.48 20.18 -6.31
N LEU A 196 6.67 18.87 -6.13
CA LEU A 196 6.08 17.87 -7.01
C LEU A 196 4.57 17.69 -6.75
N LEU A 197 4.12 17.82 -5.50
CA LEU A 197 2.72 17.61 -5.15
C LEU A 197 1.84 18.85 -5.40
N THR A 198 2.39 20.06 -5.32
CA THR A 198 1.60 21.29 -5.25
C THR A 198 2.10 22.41 -6.17
N PRO A 199 1.18 23.21 -6.75
CA PRO A 199 1.54 24.37 -7.56
C PRO A 199 1.86 25.64 -6.74
N SER A 200 1.46 25.68 -5.46
CA SER A 200 1.78 26.83 -4.58
C SER A 200 3.22 26.73 -4.12
N THR A 201 3.83 27.87 -3.77
CA THR A 201 5.16 27.91 -3.11
C THR A 201 5.06 28.40 -1.67
N GLU A 202 3.86 28.72 -1.18
CA GLU A 202 3.60 29.32 0.13
C GLU A 202 4.04 28.43 1.30
N TRP A 203 3.94 27.10 1.13
CA TRP A 203 4.36 26.11 2.14
C TRP A 203 5.88 25.99 2.30
N GLN A 204 6.69 26.60 1.41
CA GLN A 204 8.15 26.55 1.51
C GLN A 204 8.68 27.26 2.75
N ALA A 205 7.89 28.19 3.31
CA ALA A 205 8.22 28.92 4.53
C ALA A 205 7.69 28.26 5.81
N GLU A 206 6.82 27.25 5.71
CA GLU A 206 6.20 26.60 6.87
C GLU A 206 7.13 25.54 7.49
N PRO A 207 7.15 25.41 8.84
CA PRO A 207 7.96 24.41 9.50
C PRO A 207 7.54 22.99 9.08
N PRO A 208 8.43 22.00 9.18
CA PRO A 208 8.14 20.63 8.74
C PRO A 208 6.88 20.03 9.36
N THR A 209 6.60 20.39 10.63
CA THR A 209 5.45 19.94 11.43
C THR A 209 4.17 20.74 11.19
N ALA A 210 4.21 21.87 10.49
CA ALA A 210 3.00 22.58 10.12
C ALA A 210 2.11 21.64 9.31
N ASN A 211 0.81 21.63 9.61
CA ASN A 211 -0.18 21.02 8.75
C ASN A 211 -0.29 21.92 7.53
N PRO A 212 0.34 21.57 6.39
CA PRO A 212 0.22 22.42 5.23
C PRO A 212 -1.26 22.34 4.89
N MET A 213 -1.98 23.46 4.96
CA MET A 213 -3.34 23.55 4.43
C MET A 213 -3.25 23.49 2.89
N ILE A 214 -2.71 22.38 2.35
CA ILE A 214 -2.55 22.14 0.93
C ILE A 214 -3.94 21.79 0.41
N THR A 215 -4.68 22.85 0.15
CA THR A 215 -6.00 22.79 -0.46
C THR A 215 -5.91 22.69 -1.99
N LYS A 216 -4.69 22.70 -2.55
CA LYS A 216 -4.44 22.70 -4.00
C LYS A 216 -3.31 21.73 -4.36
N TRP A 217 -3.69 20.59 -4.95
CA TRP A 217 -2.77 19.61 -5.55
C TRP A 217 -2.60 19.88 -7.04
N HIS A 218 -1.53 19.40 -7.67
CA HIS A 218 -1.48 19.44 -9.14
C HIS A 218 -2.66 18.67 -9.76
N PRO A 219 -3.30 19.17 -10.84
CA PRO A 219 -4.46 18.54 -11.47
C PRO A 219 -4.34 17.02 -11.76
N PRO A 220 -3.22 16.49 -12.32
CA PRO A 220 -3.10 15.05 -12.57
C PRO A 220 -3.05 14.19 -11.30
N LEU A 221 -2.77 14.79 -10.15
CA LEU A 221 -2.63 14.09 -8.87
C LEU A 221 -3.95 13.95 -8.12
N ARG A 222 -5.03 14.52 -8.66
CA ARG A 222 -6.35 14.55 -8.03
C ARG A 222 -7.21 13.44 -8.57
N GLY A 223 -7.82 12.66 -7.70
CA GLY A 223 -8.78 11.64 -8.12
C GLY A 223 -9.20 10.70 -7.01
N GLN A 224 -10.03 9.73 -7.37
CA GLN A 224 -10.53 8.70 -6.47
C GLN A 224 -10.48 7.31 -7.10
N ILE A 225 -10.27 6.32 -6.26
CA ILE A 225 -10.21 4.91 -6.69
C ILE A 225 -11.52 4.26 -6.27
N ALA A 226 -12.19 3.59 -7.20
CA ALA A 226 -13.54 3.10 -7.01
C ALA A 226 -13.69 1.64 -7.43
N ASN A 227 -14.54 0.90 -6.72
CA ASN A 227 -15.11 -0.36 -7.16
C ASN A 227 -16.63 -0.35 -6.89
N LYS A 228 -17.32 -1.44 -7.21
CA LYS A 228 -18.78 -1.57 -6.94
C LYS A 228 -19.18 -1.31 -5.48
N ARG A 229 -18.29 -1.57 -4.52
CA ARG A 229 -18.60 -1.51 -3.08
C ARG A 229 -18.29 -0.15 -2.47
N SER A 230 -17.26 0.52 -2.96
CA SER A 230 -16.73 1.74 -2.36
C SER A 230 -15.87 2.56 -3.32
N TYR A 231 -15.84 3.89 -3.13
CA TYR A 231 -14.73 4.72 -3.56
C TYR A 231 -13.84 5.09 -2.37
N VAL A 232 -12.60 5.48 -2.66
CA VAL A 232 -11.60 5.90 -1.67
C VAL A 232 -10.89 7.15 -2.18
N THR A 233 -10.71 8.11 -1.28
CA THR A 233 -9.95 9.34 -1.51
C THR A 233 -8.82 9.50 -0.49
N GLY A 234 -7.83 10.32 -0.83
CA GLY A 234 -6.62 10.52 -0.01
C GLY A 234 -6.78 11.16 1.37
N SER A 235 -7.99 11.47 1.83
CA SER A 235 -8.23 11.99 3.18
C SER A 235 -9.25 11.15 3.95
N GLY A 236 -9.25 9.84 3.70
CA GLY A 236 -10.06 8.87 4.44
C GLY A 236 -11.57 8.98 4.17
N GLU A 237 -12.01 9.77 3.18
CA GLU A 237 -13.38 9.67 2.71
C GLU A 237 -13.50 8.49 1.76
N TYR A 238 -14.46 7.64 2.10
CA TYR A 238 -14.97 6.55 1.29
C TYR A 238 -16.49 6.64 1.27
N GLY A 239 -17.13 6.03 0.28
CA GLY A 239 -18.59 5.98 0.21
C GLY A 239 -19.05 5.03 -0.90
N GLN A 240 -20.36 4.88 -1.05
CA GLN A 240 -20.91 4.04 -2.12
C GLN A 240 -20.75 4.70 -3.49
N VAL A 241 -20.42 3.91 -4.50
CA VAL A 241 -20.27 4.37 -5.88
C VAL A 241 -21.55 4.07 -6.66
N VAL A 242 -22.07 5.09 -7.34
CA VAL A 242 -23.18 4.90 -8.29
C VAL A 242 -22.61 4.56 -9.66
N GLY A 243 -23.12 3.48 -10.28
CA GLY A 243 -22.85 3.14 -11.67
C GLY A 243 -21.64 2.25 -11.94
N ILE A 244 -21.13 1.52 -10.94
CA ILE A 244 -20.19 0.39 -11.16
C ILE A 244 -20.93 -0.91 -10.81
N SER A 245 -21.05 -1.82 -11.79
CA SER A 245 -21.81 -3.06 -11.66
C SER A 245 -20.95 -4.30 -11.36
N ASP A 246 -19.65 -4.23 -11.64
CA ASP A 246 -18.69 -5.33 -11.46
C ASP A 246 -17.73 -5.09 -10.28
N ASP A 247 -17.07 -6.14 -9.80
CA ASP A 247 -16.12 -6.05 -8.67
C ASP A 247 -14.74 -5.52 -9.09
N LYS A 248 -14.59 -4.96 -10.31
CA LYS A 248 -13.31 -4.42 -10.77
C LYS A 248 -13.02 -3.06 -10.13
N THR A 249 -11.74 -2.69 -10.15
CA THR A 249 -11.27 -1.40 -9.63
C THR A 249 -11.09 -0.42 -10.78
N TYR A 250 -11.43 0.84 -10.53
CA TYR A 250 -11.44 1.94 -11.50
C TYR A 250 -10.71 3.16 -10.96
N TRP A 251 -10.03 3.85 -11.87
CA TRP A 251 -9.55 5.21 -11.66
C TRP A 251 -10.66 6.19 -12.00
N GLU A 252 -10.82 7.24 -11.21
CA GLU A 252 -11.70 8.37 -11.51
C GLU A 252 -10.96 9.69 -11.34
N TRP A 253 -10.76 10.38 -12.46
CA TRP A 253 -10.02 11.64 -12.51
C TRP A 253 -10.94 12.81 -12.90
N GLN A 254 -10.68 13.97 -12.29
CA GLN A 254 -11.34 15.23 -12.62
C GLN A 254 -10.30 16.35 -12.67
N LYS A 255 -10.25 17.07 -13.80
CA LYS A 255 -9.37 18.23 -13.96
C LYS A 255 -9.79 19.40 -13.07
N THR A 256 -11.09 19.72 -13.11
CA THR A 256 -11.75 20.78 -12.34
C THR A 256 -13.12 20.28 -11.85
N SER A 257 -13.70 20.93 -10.84
CA SER A 257 -14.92 20.50 -10.11
C SER A 257 -16.16 20.59 -10.97
N ASN A 258 -16.05 21.29 -12.09
CA ASN A 258 -17.14 21.60 -13.00
C ASN A 258 -17.01 20.80 -14.32
N GLU A 259 -15.98 19.98 -14.47
CA GLU A 259 -15.77 19.11 -15.64
C GLU A 259 -16.28 17.69 -15.37
N THR A 260 -16.68 17.00 -16.45
CA THR A 260 -17.05 15.58 -16.40
C THR A 260 -15.86 14.74 -15.97
N SER A 261 -16.05 13.87 -14.98
CA SER A 261 -15.02 12.90 -14.55
C SER A 261 -14.72 11.89 -15.65
N GLU A 262 -13.44 11.61 -15.86
CA GLU A 262 -12.99 10.48 -16.65
C GLU A 262 -12.84 9.25 -15.74
N ARG A 263 -13.50 8.14 -16.10
CA ARG A 263 -13.38 6.85 -15.40
C ARG A 263 -12.80 5.80 -16.34
N TRP A 264 -11.86 4.98 -15.86
CA TRP A 264 -11.34 3.83 -16.61
C TRP A 264 -10.89 2.70 -15.69
N LEU A 265 -10.74 1.51 -16.26
CA LEU A 265 -10.35 0.31 -15.53
C LEU A 265 -8.94 0.49 -14.94
N ALA A 266 -8.81 0.26 -13.64
CA ALA A 266 -7.54 0.26 -12.91
C ALA A 266 -7.01 -1.15 -12.67
N SER A 267 -7.90 -2.16 -12.62
CA SER A 267 -7.47 -3.54 -12.39
C SER A 267 -6.60 -4.07 -13.54
N PRO A 268 -5.58 -4.87 -13.20
CA PRO A 268 -5.15 -5.30 -11.87
C PRO A 268 -4.02 -4.41 -11.33
N PHE A 269 -3.75 -3.23 -11.90
CA PHE A 269 -2.71 -2.34 -11.40
C PHE A 269 -3.03 -1.76 -10.02
N VAL A 270 -4.30 -1.82 -9.62
CA VAL A 270 -4.79 -1.36 -8.33
C VAL A 270 -5.64 -2.43 -7.70
N TYR A 271 -5.37 -2.66 -6.42
CA TYR A 271 -6.14 -3.55 -5.56
C TYR A 271 -6.74 -2.77 -4.39
N ILE A 272 -8.03 -2.99 -4.14
CA ILE A 272 -8.73 -2.53 -2.94
C ILE A 272 -9.01 -3.76 -2.08
N ASP A 273 -8.46 -3.79 -0.86
CA ASP A 273 -8.75 -4.88 0.06
C ASP A 273 -10.09 -4.71 0.80
N ASN A 274 -10.44 -5.71 1.61
CA ASN A 274 -11.67 -5.70 2.40
C ASN A 274 -11.70 -4.59 3.46
N ASP A 275 -10.55 -4.04 3.84
CA ASP A 275 -10.41 -2.90 4.75
C ASP A 275 -10.39 -1.56 3.98
N ILE A 276 -10.70 -1.56 2.66
CA ILE A 276 -10.70 -0.38 1.79
C ILE A 276 -9.28 0.21 1.60
N LYS A 277 -8.25 -0.59 1.90
CA LYS A 277 -6.86 -0.19 1.74
C LYS A 277 -6.44 -0.41 0.29
N ILE A 278 -5.74 0.59 -0.24
CA ILE A 278 -5.27 0.58 -1.62
C ILE A 278 -3.83 0.11 -1.68
N SER A 279 -3.57 -0.84 -2.58
CA SER A 279 -2.22 -1.28 -2.95
C SER A 279 -2.05 -1.22 -4.47
N LEU A 280 -0.83 -0.93 -4.94
CA LEU A 280 -0.50 -0.80 -6.36
C LEU A 280 0.34 -1.99 -6.80
N LEU A 281 0.00 -2.59 -7.93
CA LEU A 281 0.80 -3.66 -8.53
C LEU A 281 2.19 -3.12 -8.83
N PHE A 282 3.19 -3.77 -8.26
CA PHE A 282 4.57 -3.33 -8.35
C PHE A 282 5.44 -4.32 -9.11
N ARG A 283 5.24 -5.62 -8.86
CA ARG A 283 5.97 -6.69 -9.52
C ARG A 283 5.06 -7.86 -9.88
N LEU A 284 5.43 -8.58 -10.92
CA LEU A 284 4.83 -9.85 -11.33
C LEU A 284 5.95 -10.90 -11.35
N GLU A 285 5.87 -11.90 -10.49
CA GLU A 285 6.85 -12.98 -10.42
C GLU A 285 6.62 -13.99 -11.56
N GLY A 286 7.64 -14.70 -12.04
CA GLY A 286 7.40 -15.74 -13.08
C GLY A 286 7.01 -15.25 -14.48
N LEU A 287 7.12 -13.95 -14.79
CA LEU A 287 6.91 -13.42 -16.16
C LEU A 287 7.94 -13.93 -17.19
N SER A 288 9.02 -14.57 -16.76
CA SER A 288 10.07 -15.14 -17.60
C SER A 288 9.72 -16.57 -18.05
N GLY A 289 8.82 -16.72 -19.02
CA GLY A 289 8.45 -18.03 -19.58
C GLY A 289 7.11 -18.03 -20.31
N GLU A 290 6.65 -19.22 -20.72
CA GLU A 290 5.28 -19.42 -21.19
C GLU A 290 4.30 -19.26 -20.01
N ILE A 291 3.40 -18.28 -20.11
CA ILE A 291 2.37 -18.06 -19.09
C ILE A 291 1.26 -19.08 -19.30
N ASN A 292 1.33 -20.20 -18.60
CA ASN A 292 0.33 -21.27 -18.67
C ASN A 292 -0.59 -21.31 -17.44
N GLU A 293 -0.23 -20.60 -16.39
CA GLU A 293 -0.92 -20.53 -15.11
C GLU A 293 -1.10 -19.08 -14.64
N ASP A 294 -1.95 -18.88 -13.63
CA ASP A 294 -2.11 -17.59 -12.97
C ASP A 294 -0.81 -17.20 -12.26
N ILE A 295 -0.52 -15.90 -12.21
CA ILE A 295 0.77 -15.38 -11.76
C ILE A 295 0.61 -14.59 -10.46
N ASP A 296 1.52 -14.78 -9.52
CA ASP A 296 1.60 -13.95 -8.31
C ASP A 296 2.05 -12.52 -8.63
N GLY A 297 1.17 -11.57 -8.30
CA GLY A 297 1.47 -10.15 -8.34
C GLY A 297 1.81 -9.62 -6.95
N GLU A 298 2.96 -8.96 -6.81
CA GLU A 298 3.33 -8.21 -5.61
C GLU A 298 2.73 -6.80 -5.67
N TYR A 299 1.84 -6.49 -4.73
CA TYR A 299 1.20 -5.20 -4.56
C TYR A 299 1.81 -4.44 -3.38
N HIS A 300 2.21 -3.20 -3.64
CA HIS A 300 2.84 -2.34 -2.64
C HIS A 300 1.87 -1.33 -2.05
N ARG A 301 1.96 -1.17 -0.74
CA ARG A 301 1.22 -0.19 0.04
C ARG A 301 2.16 0.89 0.55
N PHE A 302 2.22 2.00 -0.17
CA PHE A 302 3.11 3.14 0.12
C PHE A 302 2.82 3.91 1.42
N ALA A 303 1.84 3.46 2.20
CA ALA A 303 1.44 4.03 3.48
C ALA A 303 1.69 3.13 4.68
N ALA A 304 2.17 1.91 4.43
CA ALA A 304 2.20 0.86 5.42
C ALA A 304 3.34 1.08 6.42
N GLU A 305 2.97 1.26 7.69
CA GLU A 305 3.84 0.95 8.83
C GLU A 305 3.82 -0.58 9.10
N VAL A 306 2.79 -1.27 8.60
CA VAL A 306 2.56 -2.72 8.73
C VAL A 306 1.94 -3.27 7.44
N GLU A 307 2.43 -4.41 6.94
CA GLU A 307 2.03 -5.05 5.67
C GLU A 307 2.32 -4.19 4.40
N PRO A 308 3.61 -3.90 4.10
CA PRO A 308 3.95 -3.05 2.95
C PRO A 308 3.80 -3.73 1.59
N VAL A 309 3.87 -5.06 1.56
CA VAL A 309 3.75 -5.88 0.35
C VAL A 309 2.68 -6.94 0.57
N ARG A 310 1.92 -7.22 -0.49
CA ARG A 310 0.88 -8.25 -0.53
C ARG A 310 0.96 -8.98 -1.85
N GLU A 311 0.83 -10.30 -1.82
CA GLU A 311 0.76 -11.13 -3.01
C GLU A 311 -0.71 -11.44 -3.33
N GLU A 312 -1.08 -11.28 -4.60
CA GLU A 312 -2.39 -11.69 -5.12
C GLU A 312 -2.22 -12.37 -6.47
N LEU A 313 -2.94 -13.47 -6.67
CA LEU A 313 -2.99 -14.18 -7.95
C LEU A 313 -3.68 -13.34 -9.02
N ILE A 314 -2.99 -13.13 -10.13
CA ILE A 314 -3.49 -12.42 -11.29
C ILE A 314 -3.75 -13.42 -12.41
N SER A 315 -4.99 -13.41 -12.92
CA SER A 315 -5.39 -14.36 -13.96
C SER A 315 -4.52 -14.26 -15.20
N GLN A 316 -4.07 -15.41 -15.71
CA GLN A 316 -3.30 -15.49 -16.96
C GLN A 316 -4.01 -14.82 -18.15
N ALA A 317 -5.35 -14.85 -18.18
CA ALA A 317 -6.13 -14.24 -19.26
C ALA A 317 -5.93 -12.72 -19.30
N ILE A 318 -5.85 -12.10 -18.13
CA ILE A 318 -5.60 -10.66 -17.98
C ILE A 318 -4.18 -10.34 -18.47
N ILE A 319 -3.18 -11.12 -18.05
CA ILE A 319 -1.77 -10.88 -18.43
C ILE A 319 -1.56 -11.10 -19.93
N LYS A 320 -2.10 -12.20 -20.49
CA LYS A 320 -2.06 -12.51 -21.93
C LYS A 320 -2.68 -11.40 -22.78
N SER A 321 -3.72 -10.71 -22.27
CA SER A 321 -4.34 -9.59 -22.99
C SER A 321 -3.40 -8.40 -23.23
N TRP A 322 -2.28 -8.31 -22.51
CA TRP A 322 -1.27 -7.27 -22.70
C TRP A 322 0.07 -7.80 -23.19
N MET A 323 0.23 -9.10 -23.42
CA MET A 323 1.49 -9.61 -23.97
C MET A 323 1.64 -9.16 -25.43
N PRO A 324 2.86 -8.74 -25.86
CA PRO A 324 3.15 -8.53 -27.27
C PRO A 324 2.91 -9.81 -28.08
N ALA A 325 2.39 -9.69 -29.31
CA ALA A 325 2.08 -10.84 -30.18
C ALA A 325 3.28 -11.75 -30.48
N GLU A 326 4.51 -11.19 -30.46
CA GLU A 326 5.77 -11.94 -30.66
C GLU A 326 6.02 -13.00 -29.57
N ASN A 327 5.47 -12.82 -28.36
CA ASN A 327 5.63 -13.76 -27.25
C ASN A 327 4.53 -14.84 -27.20
N LEU A 328 3.53 -14.78 -28.08
CA LEU A 328 2.44 -15.77 -28.17
C LEU A 328 2.70 -16.85 -29.23
N SER A 329 3.82 -16.77 -29.95
CA SER A 329 4.15 -17.61 -31.10
C SER A 329 5.62 -18.06 -31.05
N SER A 330 5.93 -19.03 -30.18
CA SER A 330 7.07 -19.93 -30.38
C SER A 330 6.59 -21.38 -30.55
N THR A 331 6.02 -21.64 -31.72
CA THR A 331 5.86 -22.97 -32.34
C THR A 331 6.28 -22.71 -33.80
N ILE A 332 7.20 -23.40 -34.49
CA ILE A 332 7.61 -24.80 -34.63
C ILE A 332 9.05 -24.72 -35.28
N GLU A 333 10.08 -25.58 -35.09
CA GLU A 333 10.25 -26.96 -35.60
C GLU A 333 11.53 -27.64 -35.08
N PRO A 334 11.57 -29.00 -35.11
CA PRO A 334 12.61 -29.82 -34.50
C PRO A 334 13.86 -29.90 -35.40
N LEU A 335 15.02 -29.71 -34.81
CA LEU A 335 16.30 -30.11 -35.41
C LEU A 335 16.82 -31.32 -34.65
N ASP A 336 16.56 -32.49 -35.24
CA ASP A 336 17.44 -33.64 -35.11
C ASP A 336 18.87 -33.19 -35.44
N ASN A 337 19.75 -33.24 -34.46
CA ASN A 337 21.06 -33.84 -34.63
C ASN A 337 21.62 -34.22 -33.27
N ALA A 338 21.73 -35.53 -33.11
CA ALA A 338 22.50 -36.19 -32.07
C ALA A 338 23.90 -35.57 -31.96
N ASN A 339 24.25 -35.13 -30.75
CA ASN A 339 25.55 -35.38 -30.18
C ASN A 339 25.39 -35.44 -28.68
N GLY A 340 25.56 -36.65 -28.15
CA GLY A 340 25.57 -36.92 -26.72
C GLY A 340 26.66 -36.11 -26.05
N SER A 341 26.28 -35.37 -25.02
CA SER A 341 27.15 -35.02 -23.92
C SER A 341 26.27 -35.01 -22.69
N GLU A 342 26.66 -35.85 -21.74
CA GLU A 342 25.92 -36.22 -20.55
C GLU A 342 25.44 -34.98 -19.79
N VAL A 343 24.13 -34.98 -19.53
CA VAL A 343 23.46 -34.10 -18.60
C VAL A 343 24.04 -34.37 -17.21
N ILE A 344 24.87 -33.45 -16.72
CA ILE A 344 25.01 -33.26 -15.27
C ILE A 344 23.87 -32.33 -14.89
N THR A 345 22.77 -32.94 -14.48
CA THR A 345 21.70 -32.30 -13.74
C THR A 345 22.29 -31.83 -12.41
N GLU A 346 22.75 -30.58 -12.35
CA GLU A 346 22.70 -29.84 -11.09
C GLU A 346 21.25 -29.38 -10.92
N THR A 347 20.44 -30.29 -10.40
CA THR A 347 19.29 -29.94 -9.57
C THR A 347 19.80 -28.98 -8.50
N VAL A 348 19.59 -27.68 -8.70
CA VAL A 348 19.45 -26.77 -7.57
C VAL A 348 18.15 -27.21 -6.91
N GLU A 349 18.28 -28.13 -5.95
CA GLU A 349 17.25 -28.36 -4.95
C GLU A 349 16.92 -26.99 -4.36
N VAL A 350 15.79 -26.43 -4.81
CA VAL A 350 15.02 -25.53 -3.97
C VAL A 350 14.83 -26.33 -2.70
N ALA A 351 15.50 -25.94 -1.63
CA ALA A 351 15.27 -26.49 -0.32
C ALA A 351 13.79 -26.19 -0.02
N GLU A 352 12.91 -27.14 -0.35
CA GLU A 352 11.61 -27.24 0.29
C GLU A 352 11.93 -27.20 1.79
N GLU A 353 11.45 -26.16 2.49
CA GLU A 353 11.44 -26.20 3.95
C GLU A 353 10.86 -27.57 4.32
N PRO A 354 11.57 -28.40 5.12
CA PRO A 354 11.19 -29.79 5.30
C PRO A 354 9.71 -29.84 5.69
N GLN A 355 8.92 -30.65 4.98
CA GLN A 355 7.54 -30.91 5.33
C GLN A 355 7.52 -31.65 6.67
N ILE A 356 7.63 -30.89 7.75
CA ILE A 356 7.67 -31.45 9.09
C ILE A 356 6.25 -31.89 9.41
N ASN A 357 6.03 -33.20 9.46
CA ASN A 357 4.75 -33.80 9.80
C ASN A 357 4.29 -33.26 11.17
N PRO A 358 3.20 -32.48 11.24
CA PRO A 358 2.72 -31.91 12.50
C PRO A 358 2.38 -32.98 13.54
N ALA A 359 2.06 -34.19 13.10
CA ALA A 359 1.70 -35.31 13.98
C ALA A 359 2.88 -35.85 14.82
N GLU A 360 4.12 -35.57 14.42
CA GLU A 360 5.34 -36.07 15.09
C GLU A 360 5.97 -35.04 16.03
N LEU A 361 5.38 -33.85 16.13
CA LEU A 361 5.91 -32.75 16.92
C LEU A 361 5.36 -32.74 18.35
N GLU A 362 6.25 -32.45 19.30
CA GLU A 362 5.87 -32.24 20.70
C GLU A 362 5.06 -30.93 20.85
N PRO A 363 4.16 -30.82 21.85
CA PRO A 363 3.28 -29.65 22.01
C PRO A 363 4.01 -28.29 22.05
N TYR A 364 5.19 -28.21 22.65
CA TYR A 364 5.96 -26.96 22.68
C TYR A 364 6.51 -26.57 21.30
N GLN A 365 6.88 -27.55 20.47
CA GLN A 365 7.37 -27.34 19.10
C GLN A 365 6.23 -26.92 18.19
N LEU A 366 5.06 -27.55 18.34
CA LEU A 366 3.83 -27.15 17.65
C LEU A 366 3.46 -25.71 17.97
N ARG A 367 3.49 -25.32 19.25
CA ARG A 367 3.25 -23.94 19.66
C ARG A 367 4.24 -22.98 19.02
N SER A 368 5.55 -23.27 19.11
CA SER A 368 6.58 -22.39 18.54
C SER A 368 6.41 -22.22 17.03
N LYS A 369 6.14 -23.31 16.29
CA LYS A 369 5.95 -23.26 14.84
C LYS A 369 4.64 -22.62 14.43
N ALA A 370 3.56 -22.82 15.20
CA ALA A 370 2.29 -22.15 14.97
C ALA A 370 2.45 -20.63 15.12
N GLU A 371 3.13 -20.18 16.18
CA GLU A 371 3.43 -18.77 16.43
C GLU A 371 4.35 -18.18 15.36
N GLU A 372 5.36 -18.94 14.92
CA GLU A 372 6.24 -18.52 13.84
C GLU A 372 5.49 -18.39 12.51
N ALA A 373 4.69 -19.39 12.14
CA ALA A 373 3.85 -19.35 10.94
C ALA A 373 2.84 -18.20 11.00
N TYR A 374 2.24 -17.96 12.17
CA TYR A 374 1.33 -16.84 12.42
C TYR A 374 2.03 -15.49 12.25
N LYS A 375 3.23 -15.32 12.82
CA LYS A 375 4.06 -14.11 12.68
C LYS A 375 4.53 -13.90 11.24
N ARG A 376 4.89 -14.97 10.53
CA ARG A 376 5.20 -15.00 9.09
C ARG A 376 3.93 -14.88 8.21
N ARG A 377 2.73 -14.83 8.81
CA ARG A 377 1.43 -14.64 8.16
C ARG A 377 1.02 -15.77 7.20
N ASN A 378 1.64 -16.93 7.34
CA ASN A 378 1.19 -18.16 6.70
C ASN A 378 0.05 -18.76 7.53
N TYR A 379 -1.14 -18.16 7.43
CA TYR A 379 -2.30 -18.55 8.25
C TYR A 379 -2.77 -19.99 7.99
N PRO A 380 -2.77 -20.53 6.76
CA PRO A 380 -3.08 -21.95 6.53
C PRO A 380 -2.16 -22.86 7.34
N GLN A 381 -0.84 -22.62 7.30
CA GLN A 381 0.13 -23.41 8.04
C GLN A 381 0.00 -23.21 9.56
N ALA A 382 -0.25 -21.98 10.01
CA ALA A 382 -0.47 -21.69 11.42
C ALA A 382 -1.70 -22.44 11.95
N VAL A 383 -2.80 -22.48 11.19
CA VAL A 383 -4.01 -23.23 11.54
C VAL A 383 -3.72 -24.73 11.65
N ILE A 384 -2.94 -25.31 10.73
CA ILE A 384 -2.55 -26.73 10.81
C ILE A 384 -1.82 -27.04 12.13
N PHE A 385 -0.85 -26.20 12.51
CA PHE A 385 -0.11 -26.42 13.75
C PHE A 385 -0.96 -26.15 15.01
N PHE A 386 -1.81 -25.12 15.02
CA PHE A 386 -2.71 -24.85 16.14
C PHE A 386 -3.80 -25.92 16.28
N ASP A 387 -4.34 -26.46 15.19
CA ASP A 387 -5.29 -27.58 15.18
C ASP A 387 -4.69 -28.82 15.83
N GLN A 388 -3.41 -29.09 15.56
CA GLN A 388 -2.72 -30.22 16.16
C GLN A 388 -2.38 -29.95 17.63
N LEU A 389 -2.00 -28.72 17.98
CA LEU A 389 -1.75 -28.31 19.36
C LEU A 389 -3.01 -28.44 20.24
N GLU A 390 -4.16 -28.00 19.73
CA GLU A 390 -5.46 -28.08 20.41
C GLU A 390 -5.82 -29.52 20.78
N LYS A 391 -5.51 -30.49 19.91
CA LYS A 391 -5.77 -31.93 20.15
C LYS A 391 -4.85 -32.55 21.18
N LEU A 392 -3.60 -32.09 21.28
CA LEU A 392 -2.55 -32.76 22.03
C LEU A 392 -2.36 -32.22 23.45
N SER A 393 -2.61 -30.94 23.70
CA SER A 393 -2.31 -30.35 25.00
C SER A 393 -3.16 -29.12 25.34
N GLU A 394 -4.12 -29.29 26.24
CA GLU A 394 -4.85 -28.16 26.82
C GLU A 394 -3.93 -27.20 27.59
N GLN A 395 -2.85 -27.70 28.18
CA GLN A 395 -1.91 -26.91 28.98
C GLN A 395 -1.07 -25.96 28.12
N GLN A 396 -0.64 -26.39 26.93
CA GLN A 396 0.13 -25.56 25.99
C GLN A 396 -0.77 -24.72 25.08
N TYR A 397 -2.01 -25.15 24.86
CA TYR A 397 -3.04 -24.41 24.15
C TYR A 397 -3.67 -23.36 25.06
N THR A 398 -2.87 -22.36 25.42
CA THR A 398 -3.27 -21.23 26.28
C THR A 398 -4.25 -20.29 25.57
N ASP A 399 -4.88 -19.39 26.30
CA ASP A 399 -5.78 -18.36 25.75
C ASP A 399 -5.10 -17.44 24.72
N VAL A 400 -3.79 -17.19 24.85
CA VAL A 400 -3.01 -16.46 23.83
C VAL A 400 -2.86 -17.30 22.55
N ALA A 401 -2.68 -18.62 22.68
CA ALA A 401 -2.67 -19.51 21.52
C ALA A 401 -4.07 -19.57 20.86
N ARG A 402 -5.15 -19.56 21.66
CA ARG A 402 -6.54 -19.47 21.16
C ARG A 402 -6.80 -18.14 20.44
N LEU A 403 -6.27 -17.03 20.96
CA LEU A 403 -6.31 -15.72 20.31
C LEU A 403 -5.69 -15.81 18.91
N HIS A 404 -4.44 -16.25 18.80
CA HIS A 404 -3.73 -16.33 17.52
C HIS A 404 -4.34 -17.38 16.59
N HIS A 405 -4.83 -18.49 17.13
CA HIS A 405 -5.53 -19.50 16.35
C HIS A 405 -6.84 -18.96 15.75
N GLY A 406 -7.72 -18.36 16.57
CA GLY A 406 -8.96 -17.75 16.10
C GLY A 406 -8.69 -16.63 15.09
N ALA A 407 -7.67 -15.81 15.36
CA ALA A 407 -7.18 -14.78 14.46
C ALA A 407 -6.69 -15.34 13.10
N ALA A 408 -6.02 -16.51 13.10
CA ALA A 408 -5.57 -17.19 11.90
C ALA A 408 -6.74 -17.81 11.12
N LEU A 409 -7.72 -18.43 11.80
CA LEU A 409 -8.88 -19.07 11.17
C LEU A 409 -9.71 -18.06 10.37
N TRP A 410 -10.10 -16.92 10.97
CA TRP A 410 -10.92 -15.94 10.25
C TRP A 410 -10.13 -15.27 9.12
N ARG A 411 -8.81 -15.04 9.29
CA ARG A 411 -7.96 -14.49 8.22
C ARG A 411 -7.80 -15.49 7.07
N LYS A 412 -7.61 -16.78 7.37
CA LYS A 412 -7.59 -17.86 6.39
C LYS A 412 -8.92 -17.89 5.61
N ALA A 413 -10.05 -17.87 6.31
CA ALA A 413 -11.37 -17.89 5.69
C ALA A 413 -11.66 -16.67 4.81
N ASN A 414 -11.15 -15.50 5.20
CA ASN A 414 -11.36 -14.26 4.47
C ASN A 414 -10.43 -14.12 3.25
N ARG A 415 -9.18 -14.62 3.34
CA ARG A 415 -8.13 -14.42 2.32
C ARG A 415 -8.06 -15.54 1.27
N TYR A 416 -8.36 -16.79 1.65
CA TYR A 416 -8.19 -17.94 0.75
C TYR A 416 -9.51 -18.36 0.09
N LEU A 417 -9.39 -19.08 -1.03
CA LEU A 417 -10.50 -19.62 -1.81
C LEU A 417 -11.15 -20.80 -1.06
N LEU A 418 -12.13 -20.49 -0.21
CA LEU A 418 -13.01 -21.45 0.45
C LEU A 418 -14.45 -21.30 -0.05
N THR A 419 -15.20 -22.40 -0.02
CA THR A 419 -16.65 -22.37 -0.27
C THR A 419 -17.38 -21.55 0.80
N LYS A 420 -18.62 -21.12 0.51
CA LYS A 420 -19.42 -20.33 1.46
C LYS A 420 -19.63 -21.08 2.77
N GLU A 421 -19.88 -22.38 2.70
CA GLU A 421 -20.11 -23.27 3.84
C GLU A 421 -18.84 -23.43 4.69
N GLU A 422 -17.68 -23.58 4.06
CA GLU A 422 -16.38 -23.67 4.76
C GLU A 422 -16.03 -22.35 5.44
N LYS A 423 -16.24 -21.21 4.78
CA LYS A 423 -16.02 -19.88 5.39
C LYS A 423 -16.86 -19.70 6.65
N ILE A 424 -18.14 -20.09 6.59
CA ILE A 424 -19.03 -20.02 7.75
C ILE A 424 -18.49 -20.83 8.92
N LYS A 425 -18.09 -22.09 8.70
CA LYS A 425 -17.54 -22.96 9.75
C LYS A 425 -16.27 -22.38 10.37
N GLU A 426 -15.37 -21.87 9.52
CA GLU A 426 -14.11 -21.27 9.96
C GLU A 426 -14.35 -19.98 10.77
N PHE A 427 -15.30 -19.13 10.36
CA PHE A 427 -15.69 -17.95 11.13
C PHE A 427 -16.34 -18.30 12.47
N GLU A 428 -17.26 -19.27 12.51
CA GLU A 428 -17.88 -19.71 13.76
C GLU A 428 -16.83 -20.25 14.73
N ARG A 429 -15.93 -21.10 14.26
CA ARG A 429 -14.84 -21.62 15.07
C ARG A 429 -13.89 -20.53 15.55
N ALA A 430 -13.57 -19.56 14.69
CA ALA A 430 -12.77 -18.40 15.08
C ALA A 430 -13.45 -17.61 16.20
N ILE A 431 -14.76 -17.35 16.09
CA ILE A 431 -15.55 -16.62 17.09
C ILE A 431 -15.52 -17.37 18.43
N ASP A 432 -15.72 -18.69 18.44
CA ASP A 432 -15.70 -19.50 19.67
C ASP A 432 -14.34 -19.42 20.38
N LEU A 433 -13.23 -19.54 19.63
CA LEU A 433 -11.88 -19.43 20.20
C LEU A 433 -11.59 -18.03 20.75
N LEU A 434 -12.02 -17.00 20.02
CA LEU A 434 -11.83 -15.60 20.41
C LEU A 434 -12.73 -15.19 21.57
N GLU A 435 -13.90 -15.83 21.73
CA GLU A 435 -14.76 -15.68 22.91
C GLU A 435 -14.04 -16.14 24.16
N VAL A 436 -13.44 -17.34 24.13
CA VAL A 436 -12.65 -17.86 25.25
C VAL A 436 -11.44 -16.95 25.51
N ALA A 437 -10.69 -16.57 24.47
CA ALA A 437 -9.52 -15.70 24.61
C ALA A 437 -9.87 -14.29 25.15
N SER A 438 -11.09 -13.79 24.91
CA SER A 438 -11.55 -12.49 25.42
C SER A 438 -11.77 -12.45 26.93
N GLN A 439 -11.73 -13.61 27.60
CA GLN A 439 -11.81 -13.74 29.05
C GLN A 439 -10.44 -13.78 29.72
N HIS A 440 -9.36 -13.54 28.95
CA HIS A 440 -8.00 -13.50 29.47
C HIS A 440 -7.85 -12.48 30.61
N ARG A 441 -7.02 -12.82 31.61
CA ARG A 441 -6.81 -11.98 32.80
C ARG A 441 -6.11 -10.66 32.49
N ASP A 442 -5.17 -10.70 31.54
CA ASP A 442 -4.54 -9.50 31.02
C ASP A 442 -5.47 -8.82 30.01
N ILE A 443 -5.77 -7.56 30.31
CA ILE A 443 -6.67 -6.69 29.55
C ILE A 443 -6.20 -6.55 28.10
N LEU A 444 -4.88 -6.48 27.85
CA LEU A 444 -4.35 -6.29 26.50
C LEU A 444 -4.69 -7.45 25.57
N TYR A 445 -4.52 -8.69 26.04
CA TYR A 445 -4.88 -9.88 25.26
C TYR A 445 -6.40 -10.06 25.16
N ALA A 446 -7.14 -9.71 26.21
CA ALA A 446 -8.60 -9.74 26.19
C ALA A 446 -9.17 -8.75 25.17
N ASP A 447 -8.59 -7.56 25.06
CA ASP A 447 -9.01 -6.53 24.10
C ASP A 447 -8.62 -6.89 22.67
N GLU A 448 -7.41 -7.44 22.47
CA GLU A 448 -7.00 -7.96 21.17
C GLU A 448 -7.93 -9.08 20.70
N ALA A 449 -8.35 -9.97 21.61
CA ALA A 449 -9.31 -11.03 21.29
C ALA A 449 -10.67 -10.46 20.89
N ARG A 450 -11.18 -9.43 21.59
CA ARG A 450 -12.43 -8.76 21.21
C ARG A 450 -12.32 -8.04 19.88
N TYR A 451 -11.20 -7.37 19.63
CA TYR A 451 -10.92 -6.72 18.37
C TYR A 451 -10.94 -7.73 17.22
N GLU A 452 -10.25 -8.85 17.36
CA GLU A 452 -10.22 -9.91 16.37
C GLU A 452 -11.58 -10.60 16.21
N ARG A 453 -12.32 -10.81 17.31
CA ARG A 453 -13.68 -11.38 17.30
C ARG A 453 -14.65 -10.49 16.54
N SER A 454 -14.54 -9.18 16.70
CA SER A 454 -15.38 -8.22 15.98
C SER A 454 -15.26 -8.33 14.47
N LYS A 455 -14.05 -8.61 13.96
CA LYS A 455 -13.81 -8.80 12.52
C LYS A 455 -14.43 -10.10 12.01
N ALA A 456 -14.26 -11.19 12.76
CA ALA A 456 -14.88 -12.47 12.41
C ALA A 456 -16.42 -12.37 12.41
N LEU A 457 -17.01 -11.73 13.42
CA LEU A 457 -18.46 -11.48 13.52
C LEU A 457 -18.99 -10.63 12.36
N TYR A 458 -18.26 -9.57 11.98
CA TYR A 458 -18.61 -8.72 10.85
C TYR A 458 -18.61 -9.51 9.52
N HIS A 459 -17.58 -10.31 9.26
CA HIS A 459 -17.54 -11.11 8.04
C HIS A 459 -18.64 -12.19 8.00
N LEU A 460 -18.94 -12.81 9.15
CA LEU A 460 -20.04 -13.76 9.25
C LEU A 460 -21.41 -13.07 9.05
N SER A 461 -21.59 -11.85 9.58
CA SER A 461 -22.82 -11.07 9.41
C SER A 461 -23.09 -10.76 7.94
N LEU A 462 -22.06 -10.43 7.16
CA LEU A 462 -22.19 -10.20 5.71
C LEU A 462 -22.60 -11.45 4.95
N ILE A 463 -22.06 -12.62 5.31
CA ILE A 463 -22.34 -13.89 4.62
C ILE A 463 -23.76 -14.38 4.92
N ARG A 464 -24.22 -14.20 6.16
CA ARG A 464 -25.54 -14.63 6.64
C ARG A 464 -26.63 -13.58 6.47
N GLY A 465 -26.28 -12.31 6.28
CA GLY A 465 -27.21 -11.19 6.35
C GLY A 465 -27.82 -11.00 7.74
N ASP A 466 -27.10 -11.38 8.81
CA ASP A 466 -27.61 -11.33 10.18
C ASP A 466 -27.15 -10.08 10.92
N ARG A 467 -28.08 -9.14 11.13
CA ARG A 467 -27.84 -7.88 11.83
C ARG A 467 -27.41 -8.07 13.29
N LYS A 468 -27.84 -9.14 13.97
CA LYS A 468 -27.44 -9.37 15.38
C LYS A 468 -25.93 -9.61 15.50
N LEU A 469 -25.35 -10.33 14.54
CA LEU A 469 -23.91 -10.55 14.48
C LEU A 469 -23.16 -9.25 14.21
N PHE A 470 -23.72 -8.37 13.37
CA PHE A 470 -23.14 -7.05 13.12
C PHE A 470 -23.14 -6.17 14.39
N GLU A 471 -24.24 -6.13 15.14
CA GLU A 471 -24.32 -5.37 16.39
C GLU A 471 -23.36 -5.94 17.46
N GLN A 472 -23.18 -7.26 17.49
CA GLN A 472 -22.16 -7.89 18.34
C GLN A 472 -20.74 -7.50 17.93
N ALA A 473 -20.45 -7.47 16.62
CA ALA A 473 -19.17 -7.00 16.11
C ALA A 473 -18.87 -5.57 16.55
N LEU A 474 -19.84 -4.66 16.42
CA LEU A 474 -19.68 -3.27 16.84
C LEU A 474 -19.42 -3.17 18.34
N LYS A 475 -20.19 -3.89 19.16
CA LYS A 475 -20.02 -3.91 20.62
C LYS A 475 -18.62 -4.36 21.02
N ASP A 476 -18.10 -5.41 20.38
CA ASP A 476 -16.77 -5.93 20.68
C ASP A 476 -15.67 -4.96 20.27
N ALA A 477 -15.81 -4.33 19.11
CA ALA A 477 -14.88 -3.30 18.65
C ALA A 477 -14.85 -2.11 19.61
N GLU A 478 -16.01 -1.63 20.08
CA GLU A 478 -16.09 -0.53 21.05
C GLU A 478 -15.46 -0.90 22.39
N MET A 479 -15.69 -2.12 22.89
CA MET A 479 -15.08 -2.59 24.13
C MET A 479 -13.55 -2.69 24.02
N ALA A 480 -13.04 -3.17 22.89
CA ALA A 480 -11.60 -3.25 22.61
C ALA A 480 -10.95 -1.86 22.44
N ALA A 481 -11.67 -0.90 21.84
CA ALA A 481 -11.17 0.46 21.63
C ALA A 481 -11.16 1.31 22.91
N LYS A 482 -12.10 1.08 23.82
CA LYS A 482 -12.16 1.78 25.12
C LYS A 482 -11.02 1.40 26.05
N SER A 483 -10.61 0.14 26.00
CA SER A 483 -9.66 -0.45 26.96
C SER A 483 -8.22 -0.43 26.43
N SER A 484 -8.05 -0.44 25.11
CA SER A 484 -6.75 -0.31 24.44
C SER A 484 -6.68 1.02 23.69
N TYR A 485 -5.76 1.91 24.04
CA TYR A 485 -5.51 3.19 23.34
C TYR A 485 -4.90 3.03 21.93
N LYS A 486 -4.99 1.83 21.31
CA LYS A 486 -4.48 1.57 19.96
C LYS A 486 -5.34 2.29 18.91
N THR A 487 -4.68 2.99 17.99
CA THR A 487 -5.33 3.71 16.88
C THR A 487 -6.11 2.77 15.95
N ASP A 488 -5.67 1.53 15.81
CA ASP A 488 -6.27 0.55 14.91
C ASP A 488 -7.64 0.06 15.40
N HIS A 489 -7.88 0.03 16.71
CA HIS A 489 -9.18 -0.33 17.28
C HIS A 489 -10.19 0.81 17.04
N ASN A 490 -9.77 2.05 17.27
CA ASN A 490 -10.60 3.23 17.06
C ASN A 490 -11.01 3.39 15.59
N SER A 491 -10.08 3.21 14.65
CA SER A 491 -10.39 3.29 13.22
C SER A 491 -11.39 2.22 12.77
N TRP A 492 -11.27 1.00 13.31
CA TRP A 492 -12.22 -0.08 13.04
C TRP A 492 -13.61 0.19 13.60
N VAL A 493 -13.73 0.76 14.80
CA VAL A 493 -15.01 1.19 15.37
C VAL A 493 -15.68 2.23 14.47
N GLN A 494 -14.93 3.24 14.01
CA GLN A 494 -15.46 4.26 13.10
C GLN A 494 -15.95 3.66 11.79
N PHE A 495 -15.23 2.65 11.26
CA PHE A 495 -15.65 1.91 10.09
C PHE A 495 -17.01 1.21 10.31
N LEU A 496 -17.17 0.48 11.42
CA LEU A 496 -18.41 -0.24 11.73
C LEU A 496 -19.58 0.72 11.99
N LEU A 497 -19.37 1.82 12.73
CA LEU A 497 -20.40 2.83 12.99
C LEU A 497 -20.95 3.40 11.68
N LYS A 498 -20.06 3.76 10.75
CA LYS A 498 -20.48 4.25 9.45
C LYS A 498 -21.24 3.20 8.65
N LYS A 499 -20.83 1.92 8.71
CA LYS A 499 -21.56 0.82 8.05
C LYS A 499 -22.97 0.64 8.61
N ARG A 500 -23.15 0.82 9.93
CA ARG A 500 -24.46 0.81 10.59
C ARG A 500 -25.36 1.92 10.06
N ASP A 501 -24.80 3.13 9.90
CA ASP A 501 -25.55 4.31 9.48
C ASP A 501 -25.90 4.24 7.97
N GLU A 502 -25.06 3.59 7.15
CA GLU A 502 -25.31 3.33 5.72
C GLU A 502 -26.48 2.36 5.44
N GLU A 503 -26.91 1.54 6.42
CA GLU A 503 -28.04 0.60 6.27
C GLU A 503 -29.42 1.19 6.66
N GLY A 504 -29.49 2.43 7.17
CA GLY A 504 -30.72 3.12 7.64
C GLY A 504 -31.27 2.55 8.97
N ILE A 505 -31.58 3.32 10.02
CA ILE A 505 -32.34 4.57 10.15
C ILE A 505 -31.89 5.29 11.45
N GLU A 506 -31.95 6.63 11.45
CA GLU A 506 -31.73 7.51 12.61
C GLU A 506 -32.74 7.34 13.78
N SER A 507 -32.23 7.65 14.97
CA SER A 507 -32.92 8.22 16.13
C SER A 507 -33.72 7.29 17.06
N THR A 508 -33.11 6.99 18.21
CA THR A 508 -33.74 7.35 19.49
C THR A 508 -32.63 7.75 20.46
N ILE A 509 -32.38 9.07 20.53
CA ILE A 509 -31.67 9.66 21.66
C ILE A 509 -32.59 9.59 22.88
N SER A 510 -32.07 9.02 23.95
CA SER A 510 -32.48 9.30 25.33
C SER A 510 -31.27 8.91 26.19
N GLY A 511 -30.49 9.79 26.80
CA GLY A 511 -30.44 11.24 26.87
C GLY A 511 -29.16 11.58 27.67
N GLY A 512 -28.57 12.75 27.46
CA GLY A 512 -27.39 13.17 28.24
C GLY A 512 -26.62 14.34 27.65
N ASN A 513 -27.01 15.55 28.05
CA ASN A 513 -26.28 16.82 28.04
C ASN A 513 -25.48 17.25 26.79
N LEU A 514 -26.15 18.02 25.95
CA LEU A 514 -25.55 19.03 25.07
C LEU A 514 -25.01 20.19 25.93
N ASN A 515 -23.74 20.11 26.34
CA ASN A 515 -22.90 21.27 26.71
C ASN A 515 -21.44 20.83 27.02
N GLN A 516 -20.78 20.19 26.07
CA GLN A 516 -19.32 20.06 26.10
C GLN A 516 -18.74 20.84 24.91
N ASN A 517 -17.88 21.81 25.21
CA ASN A 517 -17.16 22.56 24.19
C ASN A 517 -16.03 21.67 23.65
N ALA A 518 -15.63 21.86 22.39
CA ALA A 518 -14.56 21.09 21.74
C ALA A 518 -13.23 21.11 22.51
N TRP A 519 -13.03 22.10 23.39
CA TRP A 519 -11.88 22.19 24.28
C TRP A 519 -11.94 21.20 25.46
N ASP A 520 -13.12 20.90 26.00
CA ASP A 520 -13.30 19.93 27.09
C ASP A 520 -13.03 18.49 26.60
N VAL A 521 -13.34 18.23 25.32
CA VAL A 521 -13.05 16.96 24.64
C VAL A 521 -11.56 16.81 24.37
N LEU A 522 -10.84 17.89 24.04
CA LEU A 522 -9.39 17.85 23.84
C LEU A 522 -8.65 17.63 25.16
N GLU A 523 -9.04 18.31 26.24
CA GLU A 523 -8.41 18.16 27.56
C GLU A 523 -8.58 16.75 28.15
N ALA A 524 -9.74 16.11 27.91
CA ALA A 524 -9.98 14.72 28.29
C ALA A 524 -9.17 13.69 27.47
N ILE A 525 -8.76 14.04 26.25
CA ILE A 525 -7.95 13.19 25.36
C ILE A 525 -6.44 13.36 25.62
N THR A 526 -5.99 14.55 26.05
CA THR A 526 -4.56 14.87 26.19
C THR A 526 -3.97 14.56 27.57
N GLY A 527 -4.40 13.49 28.23
CA GLY A 527 -3.93 13.11 29.57
C GLY A 527 -2.42 13.32 29.76
N THR A 528 -2.02 13.85 30.93
CA THR A 528 -0.62 14.12 31.28
C THR A 528 0.20 12.83 31.32
N ILE A 529 1.31 12.84 30.58
CA ILE A 529 2.22 11.71 30.36
C ILE A 529 3.20 11.62 31.53
N ASP A 530 3.22 10.46 32.21
CA ASP A 530 4.44 9.94 32.84
C ASP A 530 4.98 8.80 31.97
N ALA A 531 6.23 8.92 31.52
CA ALA A 531 6.87 7.97 30.62
C ALA A 531 7.39 6.73 31.38
N ALA A 532 7.19 5.54 30.80
CA ALA A 532 7.82 4.30 31.28
C ALA A 532 9.06 3.92 30.46
N SER A 533 10.02 3.33 31.17
CA SER A 533 11.42 3.16 30.81
C SER A 533 11.76 1.76 30.29
N ASP A 534 11.46 1.46 29.02
CA ASP A 534 11.99 0.26 28.35
C ASP A 534 11.68 0.26 26.84
N TRP A 535 12.36 1.16 26.13
CA TRP A 535 12.22 1.38 24.69
C TRP A 535 13.35 0.73 23.87
N SER A 536 13.82 -0.45 24.28
CA SER A 536 14.99 -1.11 23.64
C SER A 536 14.76 -2.54 23.15
N SER A 537 13.55 -3.11 23.24
CA SER A 537 13.28 -4.49 22.79
C SER A 537 12.48 -4.61 21.47
N GLN A 538 12.10 -3.49 20.84
CA GLN A 538 11.31 -3.46 19.59
C GLN A 538 12.09 -2.96 18.35
N HIS A 539 13.41 -2.77 18.43
CA HIS A 539 14.21 -2.09 17.38
C HIS A 539 15.36 -2.91 16.76
N ASP A 540 15.14 -4.21 16.52
CA ASP A 540 16.11 -5.10 15.85
C ASP A 540 15.86 -5.38 14.36
N TYR A 541 14.89 -4.69 13.74
CA TYR A 541 14.61 -4.81 12.30
C TYR A 541 14.63 -3.44 11.61
N ASP A 542 15.37 -3.33 10.51
CA ASP A 542 15.23 -2.19 9.60
C ASP A 542 13.90 -2.27 8.81
N LEU A 543 13.48 -1.13 8.25
CA LEU A 543 12.23 -0.86 7.51
C LEU A 543 11.88 -1.82 6.35
N TYR A 544 12.70 -2.85 6.09
CA TYR A 544 12.52 -3.89 5.09
C TYR A 544 12.91 -5.30 5.58
N GLY A 545 12.94 -5.55 6.89
CA GLY A 545 13.13 -6.91 7.44
C GLY A 545 14.56 -7.46 7.36
N THR A 546 15.58 -6.62 7.18
CA THR A 546 16.98 -7.05 7.28
C THR A 546 17.42 -7.08 8.77
N PRO A 547 17.89 -8.23 9.31
CA PRO A 547 18.38 -8.30 10.69
C PRO A 547 19.68 -7.51 10.85
N LYS A 548 19.83 -6.77 11.96
CA LYS A 548 21.05 -5.98 12.28
C LYS A 548 22.31 -6.82 12.53
N HIS A 549 22.16 -8.10 12.81
CA HIS A 549 23.27 -9.01 13.10
C HIS A 549 23.15 -10.25 12.20
N GLN A 550 24.24 -10.59 11.51
CA GLN A 550 24.38 -11.95 10.99
C GLN A 550 24.56 -12.89 12.18
N PRO A 551 23.96 -14.09 12.16
CA PRO A 551 24.28 -15.10 13.15
C PRO A 551 25.77 -15.44 13.01
N ASP A 552 26.54 -15.21 14.06
CA ASP A 552 27.90 -15.73 14.15
C ASP A 552 27.84 -17.25 14.00
N SER A 553 28.68 -17.77 13.09
CA SER A 553 28.85 -19.19 12.78
C SER A 553 29.26 -20.04 13.97
#